data_AF-A0AA90VJ32-F1
#
_entry.id   AF-A0AA90VJ32-F1
#
_cell.length_a   1.000
_cell.length_b   1.000
_cell.length_c   1.000
_cell.angle_alpha   90.00
_cell.angle_beta   90.00
_cell.angle_gamma   90.00
#
_symmetry.space_group_name_H-M   'P 1'
#
loop_
_entity.id
_entity.type
_entity.pdbx_description
1 polymer ?
#
loop_
_entity_poly.entity_id
_entity_poly.type
_entity_poly.pdbx_seq_one_letter_code
_entity_poly.pdbx_strand_id
1 'polypeptide(L)'
;MAHKEFRMPPRYMVGDIVYSHGFICIICSIYPFNIDYSYDLKVIDGQSLGKIYQNDIMHVHIWEEFLKKNGWTCYRSEGECFGHRWYKHQEYPFTLRCNNFLKIYGVSFNDGKDDTVMIKCVDELQHILYGLQLDSNLKI
;
A
#
# COMPACT_ATOMS: atom_id res chain seq x y z
N MET A 1 -26.07 -6.05 30.92
CA MET A 1 -26.01 -5.41 29.59
C MET A 1 -24.76 -5.95 28.90
N ALA A 2 -24.86 -6.62 27.77
CA ALA A 2 -23.70 -7.11 27.05
C ALA A 2 -22.95 -5.89 26.49
N HIS A 3 -21.69 -5.69 26.90
CA HIS A 3 -20.82 -4.72 26.25
C HIS A 3 -20.66 -5.15 24.80
N LYS A 4 -21.18 -4.34 23.88
CA LYS A 4 -20.92 -4.53 22.44
C LYS A 4 -19.44 -4.21 22.24
N GLU A 5 -18.61 -5.25 22.18
CA GLU A 5 -17.19 -5.06 21.83
C GLU A 5 -17.14 -4.49 20.41
N PHE A 6 -16.76 -3.21 20.30
CA PHE A 6 -16.54 -2.57 19.01
C PHE A 6 -15.24 -3.09 18.44
N ARG A 7 -15.33 -3.99 17.46
CA ARG A 7 -14.16 -4.40 16.68
C ARG A 7 -13.71 -3.25 15.80
N MET A 8 -12.41 -2.95 15.78
CA MET A 8 -11.86 -2.01 14.81
C MET A 8 -12.05 -2.53 13.38
N PRO A 9 -12.10 -1.67 12.35
CA PRO A 9 -12.08 -2.13 10.97
C PRO A 9 -10.81 -2.95 10.70
N PRO A 10 -10.85 -3.92 9.75
CA PRO A 10 -9.66 -4.67 9.38
C PRO A 10 -8.61 -3.71 8.83
N ARG A 11 -7.35 -3.95 9.19
CA ARG A 11 -6.24 -3.12 8.72
C ARG A 11 -6.03 -3.25 7.22
N TYR A 12 -6.20 -4.47 6.70
CA TYR A 12 -5.95 -4.79 5.31
C TYR A 12 -7.23 -5.24 4.60
N MET A 13 -7.22 -5.12 3.28
CA MET A 13 -8.30 -5.49 2.37
C MET A 13 -7.92 -6.72 1.53
N VAL A 14 -8.93 -7.42 1.02
CA VAL A 14 -8.70 -8.49 0.02
C VAL A 14 -8.05 -7.87 -1.22
N GLY A 15 -6.97 -8.48 -1.71
CA GLY A 15 -6.15 -7.97 -2.80
C GLY A 15 -4.94 -7.14 -2.36
N ASP A 16 -4.83 -6.79 -1.08
CA ASP A 16 -3.66 -6.06 -0.58
C ASP A 16 -2.40 -6.91 -0.72
N ILE A 17 -1.33 -6.25 -1.15
CA ILE A 17 0.01 -6.82 -1.23
C ILE A 17 0.72 -6.57 0.09
N VAL A 18 1.11 -7.66 0.74
CA VAL A 18 1.74 -7.65 2.06
C VAL A 18 2.96 -8.55 2.10
N TYR A 19 3.75 -8.43 3.16
CA TYR A 19 4.88 -9.32 3.41
C TYR A 19 4.61 -10.19 4.62
N SER A 20 4.82 -11.49 4.52
CA SER A 20 4.72 -12.38 5.67
C SER A 20 5.60 -13.61 5.47
N HIS A 21 6.19 -14.11 6.56
CA HIS A 21 6.99 -15.35 6.58
C HIS A 21 8.10 -15.43 5.51
N GLY A 22 8.71 -14.31 5.12
CA GLY A 22 9.76 -14.31 4.10
C GLY A 22 9.27 -14.00 2.67
N PHE A 23 7.96 -13.93 2.45
CA PHE A 23 7.35 -13.87 1.12
C PHE A 23 6.47 -12.64 0.93
N ILE A 24 6.45 -12.13 -0.30
CA ILE A 24 5.41 -11.18 -0.74
C ILE A 24 4.15 -11.99 -1.06
N CYS A 25 3.05 -11.59 -0.45
CA CYS A 25 1.77 -12.29 -0.47
C CYS A 25 0.63 -11.35 -0.84
N ILE A 26 -0.49 -11.93 -1.25
CA ILE A 26 -1.76 -11.25 -1.48
C ILE A 26 -2.77 -11.76 -0.46
N ILE A 27 -3.53 -10.84 0.13
CA ILE A 27 -4.65 -11.19 1.02
C ILE A 27 -5.81 -11.73 0.21
N CYS A 28 -6.23 -12.96 0.51
CA CYS A 28 -7.30 -13.64 -0.20
C CYS A 28 -8.64 -13.56 0.54
N SER A 29 -8.60 -13.66 1.88
CA SER A 29 -9.79 -13.67 2.73
C SER A 29 -9.46 -13.03 4.08
N ILE A 30 -10.48 -12.44 4.70
CA ILE A 30 -10.37 -11.79 6.02
C ILE A 30 -11.35 -12.49 6.97
N TYR A 31 -10.88 -12.91 8.14
CA TYR A 31 -11.68 -13.56 9.16
C TYR A 31 -11.60 -12.81 10.48
N PRO A 32 -12.77 -12.49 11.08
CA PRO A 32 -12.88 -12.18 12.50
C PRO A 32 -12.05 -13.10 13.40
N PHE A 33 -11.20 -12.54 14.26
CA PHE A 33 -10.49 -13.32 15.28
C PHE A 33 -10.32 -12.51 16.57
N ASN A 34 -11.11 -12.83 17.60
CA ASN A 34 -11.22 -12.02 18.83
C ASN A 34 -11.53 -10.54 18.52
N ILE A 35 -10.70 -9.62 19.03
CA ILE A 35 -10.77 -8.17 18.80
C ILE A 35 -10.07 -7.72 17.51
N ASP A 36 -9.36 -8.63 16.82
CA ASP A 36 -8.58 -8.38 15.61
C ASP A 36 -9.09 -9.25 14.44
N TYR A 37 -8.19 -9.53 13.48
CA TYR A 37 -8.44 -10.29 12.27
C TYR A 37 -7.31 -11.28 12.00
N SER A 38 -7.67 -12.37 11.33
CA SER A 38 -6.75 -13.29 10.67
C SER A 38 -7.03 -13.28 9.17
N TYR A 39 -6.02 -13.58 8.37
CA TYR A 39 -6.04 -13.40 6.92
C TYR A 39 -5.55 -14.67 6.25
N ASP A 40 -6.25 -15.14 5.21
CA ASP A 40 -5.66 -16.14 4.32
C ASP A 40 -4.73 -15.44 3.34
N LEU A 41 -3.46 -15.84 3.34
CA LEU A 41 -2.45 -15.30 2.44
C LEU A 41 -2.10 -16.31 1.34
N LYS A 42 -1.85 -15.77 0.14
CA LYS A 42 -1.29 -16.51 -0.99
C LYS A 42 -0.01 -15.85 -1.45
N VAL A 43 1.08 -16.62 -1.54
CA VAL A 43 2.33 -16.15 -2.15
C VAL A 43 2.06 -15.84 -3.62
N ILE A 44 2.64 -14.76 -4.14
CA ILE A 44 2.41 -14.33 -5.54
C ILE A 44 2.70 -15.46 -6.54
N ASP A 45 3.68 -16.31 -6.27
CA ASP A 45 4.05 -17.47 -7.09
C ASP A 45 3.39 -18.80 -6.68
N GLY A 46 2.31 -18.76 -5.89
CA GLY A 46 1.39 -19.90 -5.80
C GLY A 46 0.90 -20.24 -4.40
N GLN A 47 1.78 -20.76 -3.54
CA GLN A 47 1.35 -21.48 -2.33
C GLN A 47 0.52 -20.61 -1.38
N SER A 48 -0.54 -21.19 -0.83
CA SER A 48 -1.25 -20.57 0.30
C SER A 48 -0.45 -20.80 1.57
N LEU A 49 -0.31 -19.74 2.38
CA LEU A 49 0.30 -19.83 3.71
C LEU A 49 -0.73 -20.17 4.80
N GLY A 50 -2.00 -20.33 4.44
CA GLY A 50 -3.11 -20.50 5.38
C GLY A 50 -3.43 -19.21 6.15
N LYS A 51 -4.05 -19.37 7.32
CA LYS A 51 -4.50 -18.26 8.17
C LYS A 51 -3.35 -17.67 8.97
N ILE A 52 -3.05 -16.41 8.72
CA ILE A 52 -2.01 -15.63 9.38
C ILE A 52 -2.66 -14.54 10.23
N TYR A 53 -2.18 -14.32 11.45
CA TYR A 53 -2.69 -13.25 12.31
C TYR A 53 -2.21 -11.88 11.82
N GLN A 54 -3.01 -10.84 12.03
CA GLN A 54 -2.68 -9.47 11.60
C GLN A 54 -1.27 -9.02 12.02
N ASN A 55 -0.85 -9.39 13.23
CA ASN A 55 0.43 -8.96 13.80
C ASN A 55 1.66 -9.64 13.17
N ASP A 56 1.43 -10.74 12.43
CA ASP A 56 2.47 -11.48 11.69
C ASP A 56 2.57 -11.03 10.22
N ILE A 57 1.83 -9.97 9.85
CA ILE A 57 1.84 -9.36 8.53
C ILE A 57 2.63 -8.05 8.61
N MET A 58 3.58 -7.90 7.69
CA MET A 58 4.38 -6.70 7.51
C MET A 58 4.01 -5.99 6.20
N HIS A 59 4.35 -4.70 6.12
CA HIS A 59 4.14 -3.92 4.92
C HIS A 59 5.21 -4.16 3.86
N VAL A 60 4.83 -3.96 2.61
CA VAL A 60 5.77 -3.84 1.49
C VAL A 60 6.04 -2.36 1.24
N HIS A 61 7.30 -1.94 1.32
CA HIS A 61 7.68 -0.55 1.05
C HIS A 61 7.54 -0.21 -0.43
N ILE A 62 7.15 1.03 -0.73
CA ILE A 62 7.13 1.53 -2.10
C ILE A 62 8.57 1.85 -2.54
N TRP A 63 9.09 1.11 -3.52
CA TRP A 63 10.36 1.41 -4.17
C TRP A 63 10.15 1.90 -5.62
N GLU A 64 11.18 2.49 -6.22
CA GLU A 64 11.06 3.17 -7.51
C GLU A 64 10.73 2.22 -8.66
N GLU A 65 11.33 1.03 -8.68
CA GLU A 65 11.07 -0.01 -9.68
C GLU A 65 9.60 -0.49 -9.61
N PHE A 66 9.01 -0.55 -8.41
CA PHE A 66 7.59 -0.87 -8.24
C PHE A 66 6.70 0.20 -8.88
N LEU A 67 6.99 1.48 -8.63
CA LEU A 67 6.27 2.58 -9.27
C LEU A 67 6.36 2.51 -10.79
N LYS A 68 7.56 2.33 -11.34
CA LYS A 68 7.78 2.20 -12.80
C LYS A 68 7.00 1.02 -13.38
N LYS A 69 7.03 -0.14 -12.71
CA LYS A 69 6.28 -1.35 -13.14
C LYS A 69 4.77 -1.12 -13.17
N ASN A 70 4.28 -0.21 -12.34
CA ASN A 70 2.88 0.18 -12.23
C ASN A 70 2.56 1.48 -12.98
N GLY A 71 3.33 1.82 -14.03
CA GLY A 71 3.00 2.93 -14.93
C GLY A 71 3.29 4.33 -14.41
N TRP A 72 3.88 4.46 -13.22
CA TRP A 72 4.26 5.76 -12.68
C TRP A 72 5.53 6.27 -13.35
N THR A 73 5.50 7.52 -13.79
CA THR A 73 6.62 8.18 -14.46
C THR A 73 7.14 9.33 -13.61
N CYS A 74 8.45 9.32 -13.32
CA CYS A 74 9.12 10.46 -12.71
C CYS A 74 9.16 11.63 -13.70
N TYR A 75 8.58 12.78 -13.37
CA TYR A 75 8.51 13.95 -14.27
C TYR A 75 9.24 15.17 -13.73
N ARG A 76 9.64 15.16 -12.45
CA ARG A 76 10.44 16.20 -11.80
C ARG A 76 11.35 15.56 -10.76
N SER A 77 12.58 16.03 -10.67
CA SER A 77 13.56 15.61 -9.66
C SER A 77 14.42 16.80 -9.26
N GLU A 78 14.72 16.95 -7.98
CA GLU A 78 15.61 18.00 -7.45
C GLU A 78 17.02 17.45 -7.15
N GLY A 79 17.77 17.08 -8.19
CA GLY A 79 19.11 16.49 -8.04
C GLY A 79 19.11 14.99 -7.72
N GLU A 80 20.28 14.34 -7.83
CA GLU A 80 20.39 12.87 -7.88
C GLU A 80 20.35 12.19 -6.50
N CYS A 81 20.94 12.80 -5.46
CA CYS A 81 21.16 12.14 -4.16
C CYS A 81 20.26 12.63 -3.01
N PHE A 82 19.82 13.89 -3.04
CA PHE A 82 19.10 14.53 -1.91
C PHE A 82 17.76 15.15 -2.31
N GLY A 83 17.39 15.00 -3.58
CA GLY A 83 16.20 15.60 -4.15
C GLY A 83 14.92 14.89 -3.80
N HIS A 84 13.85 15.67 -3.72
CA HIS A 84 12.51 15.15 -3.91
C HIS A 84 12.34 14.66 -5.36
N ARG A 85 11.51 13.64 -5.54
CA ARG A 85 11.10 13.16 -6.86
C ARG A 85 9.59 13.16 -6.95
N TRP A 86 9.07 13.58 -8.09
CA TRP A 86 7.63 13.60 -8.34
C TRP A 86 7.28 12.60 -9.43
N TYR A 87 6.27 11.78 -9.13
CA TYR A 87 5.77 10.75 -10.01
C TYR A 87 4.32 11.05 -10.37
N LYS A 88 3.98 10.82 -11.65
CA LYS A 88 2.61 10.91 -12.15
C LYS A 88 2.22 9.60 -12.82
N HIS A 89 0.94 9.25 -12.71
CA HIS A 89 0.32 8.19 -13.48
C HIS A 89 -0.67 8.82 -14.47
N GLN A 90 -0.76 8.30 -15.68
CA GLN A 90 -1.61 8.91 -16.72
C GLN A 90 -3.10 8.87 -16.35
N GLU A 91 -3.52 7.83 -15.63
CA GLU A 91 -4.92 7.57 -15.32
C GLU A 91 -5.34 8.08 -13.94
N TYR A 92 -4.39 8.50 -13.09
CA TYR A 92 -4.69 8.85 -11.71
C TYR A 92 -4.71 10.38 -11.50
N PRO A 93 -5.68 10.91 -10.73
CA PRO A 93 -5.87 12.35 -10.56
C PRO A 93 -4.93 12.96 -9.50
N PHE A 94 -3.81 12.31 -9.19
CA PHE A 94 -2.87 12.76 -8.18
C PHE A 94 -1.43 12.42 -8.57
N THR A 95 -0.49 13.10 -7.92
CA THR A 95 0.95 12.83 -8.03
C THR A 95 1.49 12.32 -6.71
N LEU A 96 2.62 11.61 -6.79
CA LEU A 96 3.38 11.15 -5.63
C LEU A 96 4.67 11.94 -5.53
N ARG A 97 4.89 12.61 -4.39
CA ARG A 97 6.13 13.28 -4.04
C ARG A 97 6.95 12.40 -3.11
N CYS A 98 8.00 11.78 -3.61
CA CYS A 98 8.93 11.00 -2.81
C CYS A 98 9.90 11.91 -2.06
N ASN A 99 9.96 11.75 -0.74
CA ASN A 99 11.09 12.19 0.07
C ASN A 99 12.13 11.05 0.08
N ASN A 100 13.24 11.23 -0.65
CA ASN A 100 14.28 10.21 -0.78
C ASN A 100 14.99 9.88 0.54
N PHE A 101 15.03 10.80 1.51
CA PHE A 101 15.66 10.58 2.82
C PHE A 101 14.82 9.69 3.72
N LEU A 102 13.51 9.94 3.77
CA LEU A 102 12.60 9.20 4.64
C LEU A 102 11.93 7.99 3.96
N LYS A 103 12.04 7.89 2.63
CA LYS A 103 11.31 6.92 1.79
C LYS A 103 9.79 6.95 2.06
N ILE A 104 9.27 8.16 2.19
CA ILE A 104 7.84 8.45 2.36
C ILE A 104 7.36 9.20 1.12
N TYR A 105 6.15 8.90 0.67
CA TYR A 105 5.51 9.51 -0.47
C TYR A 105 4.35 10.39 0.01
N GLY A 106 4.39 11.66 -0.35
CA GLY A 106 3.25 12.55 -0.25
C GLY A 106 2.32 12.36 -1.43
N VAL A 107 1.03 12.17 -1.19
CA VAL A 107 -0.01 12.09 -2.20
C VAL A 107 -0.59 13.49 -2.39
N SER A 108 -0.52 14.02 -3.61
CA SER A 108 -0.94 15.39 -3.91
C SER A 108 -1.91 15.45 -5.08
N PHE A 109 -3.07 16.06 -4.87
CA PHE A 109 -4.04 16.36 -5.93
C PHE A 109 -3.77 17.70 -6.63
N ASN A 110 -2.68 18.40 -6.25
CA ASN A 110 -2.30 19.71 -6.77
C ASN A 110 -0.83 19.72 -7.21
N ASP A 111 -0.44 18.70 -7.98
CA ASP A 111 0.88 18.59 -8.61
C ASP A 111 2.07 18.69 -7.63
N GLY A 112 1.92 18.11 -6.43
CA GLY A 112 2.99 18.07 -5.42
C GLY A 112 3.24 19.41 -4.71
N LYS A 113 2.34 20.39 -4.83
CA LYS A 113 2.37 21.63 -4.04
C LYS A 113 2.06 21.38 -2.57
N ASP A 114 0.98 20.63 -2.33
CA ASP A 114 0.51 20.27 -0.99
C ASP A 114 0.27 18.76 -0.93
N ASP A 115 0.83 18.11 0.08
CA ASP A 115 0.60 16.68 0.34
C ASP A 115 -0.67 16.54 1.18
N THR A 116 -1.67 15.83 0.65
CA THR A 116 -2.93 15.55 1.34
C THR A 116 -2.77 14.44 2.37
N VAL A 117 -1.99 13.41 2.04
CA VAL A 117 -1.70 12.28 2.92
C VAL A 117 -0.29 11.76 2.64
N MET A 118 0.36 11.24 3.68
CA MET A 118 1.68 10.63 3.59
C MET A 118 1.54 9.11 3.65
N ILE A 119 2.14 8.41 2.70
CA ILE A 119 2.18 6.95 2.64
C ILE A 119 3.62 6.45 2.56
N LYS A 120 3.83 5.23 3.01
CA LYS A 120 5.13 4.53 3.06
C LYS A 120 5.08 3.18 2.35
N CYS A 121 3.89 2.61 2.23
CA CYS A 121 3.70 1.21 1.92
C CYS A 121 2.73 0.99 0.76
N VAL A 122 2.86 -0.14 0.10
CA VAL A 122 2.05 -0.52 -1.07
C VAL A 122 0.57 -0.64 -0.69
N ASP A 123 0.24 -1.23 0.46
CA ASP A 123 -1.14 -1.37 0.93
C ASP A 123 -1.81 0.01 1.13
N GLU A 124 -1.10 0.99 1.68
CA GLU A 124 -1.62 2.36 1.84
C GLU A 124 -1.91 3.02 0.48
N LEU A 125 -1.06 2.77 -0.53
CA LEU A 125 -1.33 3.21 -1.91
C LEU A 125 -2.57 2.50 -2.49
N GLN A 126 -2.69 1.18 -2.29
CA GLN A 126 -3.86 0.42 -2.73
C GLN A 126 -5.15 0.94 -2.09
N HIS A 127 -5.12 1.33 -0.81
CA HIS A 127 -6.27 1.88 -0.10
C HIS A 127 -6.69 3.23 -0.67
N ILE A 128 -5.73 4.10 -1.01
CA ILE A 128 -6.01 5.38 -1.68
C ILE A 128 -6.63 5.14 -3.05
N LEU A 129 -6.05 4.25 -3.86
CA LEU A 129 -6.58 3.92 -5.18
C LEU A 129 -8.01 3.37 -5.08
N TYR A 130 -8.24 2.42 -4.17
CA TYR A 130 -9.55 1.85 -3.91
C TYR A 130 -10.56 2.90 -3.46
N GLY A 131 -10.19 3.77 -2.51
CA GLY A 131 -11.04 4.85 -2.00
C GLY A 131 -11.42 5.87 -3.07
N LEU A 132 -10.56 6.08 -4.08
CA LEU A 132 -10.82 6.94 -5.24
C LEU A 132 -11.51 6.19 -6.39
N GLN A 133 -11.87 4.92 -6.21
CA GLN A 133 -12.48 4.06 -7.25
C GLN A 133 -11.57 3.87 -8.48
N LEU A 134 -10.26 3.80 -8.26
CA LEU A 134 -9.22 3.53 -9.26
C LEU A 134 -8.75 2.07 -9.19
N ASP A 135 -8.00 1.61 -10.20
CA ASP A 135 -7.43 0.25 -10.19
C ASP A 135 -6.38 0.10 -9.08
N SER A 136 -6.71 -0.69 -8.06
CA SER A 136 -5.83 -1.00 -6.94
C SER A 136 -5.06 -2.33 -7.11
N ASN A 137 -5.17 -2.99 -8.28
CA ASN A 137 -4.47 -4.25 -8.57
C ASN A 137 -3.03 -4.00 -9.05
N LEU A 138 -2.19 -3.56 -8.12
CA LEU A 138 -0.78 -3.27 -8.41
C LEU A 138 0.02 -4.56 -8.67
N LYS A 139 1.08 -4.43 -9.47
CA LYS A 139 1.97 -5.52 -9.90
C LYS A 139 3.26 -5.48 -9.09
N ILE A 140 3.68 -6.64 -8.58
CA ILE A 140 5.00 -6.86 -7.94
C ILE A 140 5.92 -7.54 -8.92
#